data_AF-M1ACU3-F1
#
_entry.id   AF-M1ACU3-F1
#
_cell.length_a   1.000
_cell.length_b   1.000
_cell.length_c   1.000
_cell.angle_alpha   90.00
_cell.angle_beta   90.00
_cell.angle_gamma   90.00
#
_symmetry.space_group_name_H-M   'P 1'
#
loop_
_entity.id
_entity.type
_entity.pdbx_description
1 polymer ?
#
loop_
_entity_poly.entity_id
_entity_poly.type
_entity_poly.pdbx_seq_one_letter_code
_entity_poly.pdbx_strand_id
1 'polypeptide(L)'
;MISHQIESLFQRSKSIIHLLQLHSLFIKTTIHHDEYRLSQFISLSSSISLQFTRTIFDNSHIIPSIFAWNTMMRAYSQVESLKLFKQYQEIRLKPDRFTFPIVLKVSGHCLMIGTGGSLHSMAVKSGFGLNLHVNNTLLRMYAGFGVIRFCKTGV
;
A
#
# COMPACT_ATOMS: atom_id res chain seq x y z
N MET A 1 16.93 25.74 0.75
CA MET A 1 17.37 25.49 2.15
C MET A 1 16.27 24.92 3.04
N ILE A 2 15.03 25.44 3.01
CA ILE A 2 13.93 24.95 3.87
C ILE A 2 13.50 23.50 3.53
N SER A 3 13.51 23.08 2.25
CA SER A 3 13.12 21.71 1.87
C SER A 3 14.06 20.62 2.41
N HIS A 4 15.37 20.89 2.44
CA HIS A 4 16.39 19.95 2.91
C HIS A 4 16.39 19.79 4.44
N GLN A 5 16.05 20.85 5.17
CA GLN A 5 15.83 20.79 6.61
C GLN A 5 14.54 20.04 6.96
N ILE A 6 13.50 20.19 6.15
CA ILE A 6 12.25 19.44 6.28
C ILE A 6 12.50 17.94 6.03
N GLU A 7 13.24 17.57 4.97
CA GLU A 7 13.62 16.18 4.68
C GLU A 7 14.49 15.55 5.78
N SER A 8 15.43 16.30 6.36
CA SER A 8 16.26 15.80 7.47
C SER A 8 15.50 15.67 8.79
N LEU A 9 14.52 16.56 9.06
CA LEU A 9 13.59 16.43 10.18
C LEU A 9 12.62 15.24 9.98
N PHE A 10 12.17 15.00 8.75
CA PHE A 10 11.37 13.83 8.39
C PHE A 10 12.10 12.51 8.67
N GLN A 11 13.39 12.39 8.32
CA GLN A 11 14.18 11.17 8.57
C GLN A 11 14.47 10.88 10.05
N ARG A 12 14.40 11.88 10.95
CA ARG A 12 14.77 11.75 12.37
C ARG A 12 13.60 11.59 13.34
N SER A 13 12.36 11.64 12.86
CA SER A 13 11.17 11.69 13.73
C SER A 13 10.78 10.31 14.29
N LYS A 14 10.80 10.17 15.62
CA LYS A 14 10.35 8.96 16.37
C LYS A 14 9.35 9.27 17.51
N SER A 15 8.77 10.47 17.56
CA SER A 15 7.88 10.87 18.66
C SER A 15 6.59 11.56 18.19
N ILE A 16 5.54 11.40 19.00
CA ILE A 16 4.18 11.93 18.76
C ILE A 16 4.16 13.47 18.65
N ILE A 17 5.11 14.15 19.29
CA ILE A 17 5.26 15.62 19.25
C ILE A 17 5.69 16.09 17.86
N HIS A 18 6.56 15.32 17.18
CA HIS A 18 6.93 15.62 15.79
C HIS A 18 5.80 15.34 14.81
N LEU A 19 4.93 14.37 15.09
CA LEU A 19 3.74 14.11 14.30
C LEU A 19 2.72 15.25 14.42
N LEU A 20 2.58 15.86 15.61
CA LEU A 20 1.77 17.06 15.82
C LEU A 20 2.39 18.33 15.21
N GLN A 21 3.71 18.48 15.24
CA GLN A 21 4.42 19.57 14.55
C GLN A 21 4.40 19.41 13.03
N LEU A 22 4.51 18.18 12.53
CA LEU A 22 4.33 17.88 11.12
C LEU A 22 2.89 18.12 10.72
N HIS A 23 1.90 17.70 11.51
CA HIS A 23 0.48 17.99 11.28
C HIS A 23 0.20 19.50 11.26
N SER A 24 0.73 20.27 12.21
CA SER A 24 0.56 21.74 12.21
C SER A 24 1.27 22.40 11.03
N LEU A 25 2.44 21.90 10.64
CA LEU A 25 3.12 22.30 9.41
C LEU A 25 2.32 21.87 8.17
N PHE A 26 1.65 20.72 8.19
CA PHE A 26 0.84 20.14 7.11
C PHE A 26 -0.44 20.94 6.86
N ILE A 27 -1.18 21.28 7.92
CA ILE A 27 -2.32 22.20 7.88
C ILE A 27 -1.87 23.57 7.34
N LYS A 28 -0.70 24.05 7.76
CA LYS A 28 -0.20 25.39 7.43
C LYS A 28 0.41 25.49 6.04
N THR A 29 0.89 24.39 5.44
CA THR A 29 1.71 24.47 4.21
C THR A 29 1.03 24.12 2.92
N THR A 30 0.09 23.19 2.79
CA THR A 30 -0.63 22.90 1.52
C THR A 30 -1.36 21.57 1.59
N ILE A 31 -2.67 21.57 1.83
CA ILE A 31 -3.50 20.36 1.63
C ILE A 31 -4.24 20.40 0.27
N HIS A 32 -4.28 21.52 -0.44
CA HIS A 32 -5.24 21.60 -1.54
C HIS A 32 -4.81 21.02 -2.89
N HIS A 33 -3.51 20.74 -3.18
CA HIS A 33 -3.13 20.45 -4.58
C HIS A 33 -2.01 19.44 -4.89
N ASP A 34 -1.34 18.78 -3.93
CA ASP A 34 -0.18 17.91 -4.29
C ASP A 34 -0.27 16.48 -3.72
N GLU A 35 -0.63 15.53 -4.59
CA GLU A 35 -0.72 14.08 -4.33
C GLU A 35 0.59 13.51 -3.76
N TYR A 36 1.74 14.04 -4.19
CA TYR A 36 3.06 13.55 -3.76
C TYR A 36 3.30 13.82 -2.28
N ARG A 37 2.99 15.04 -1.81
CA ARG A 37 3.17 15.44 -0.40
C ARG A 37 2.28 14.65 0.53
N LEU A 38 1.03 14.41 0.13
CA LEU A 38 0.11 13.53 0.85
C LEU A 38 0.67 12.12 0.99
N SER A 39 1.21 11.58 -0.11
CA SER A 39 1.78 10.23 -0.15
C SER A 39 3.04 10.10 0.72
N GLN A 40 3.92 11.10 0.69
CA GLN A 40 5.10 11.17 1.55
C GLN A 40 4.71 11.22 3.02
N PHE A 41 3.71 12.04 3.36
CA PHE A 41 3.20 12.16 4.72
C PHE A 41 2.61 10.85 5.24
N ILE A 42 1.79 10.17 4.43
CA ILE A 42 1.21 8.86 4.77
C ILE A 42 2.31 7.84 5.04
N SER A 43 3.33 7.78 4.18
CA SER A 43 4.48 6.88 4.38
C SER A 43 5.16 7.09 5.73
N LEU A 44 5.40 8.34 6.12
CA LEU A 44 6.13 8.65 7.35
C LEU A 44 5.26 8.44 8.59
N SER A 45 4.05 8.98 8.57
CA SER A 45 3.12 8.92 9.69
C SER A 45 2.62 7.51 9.99
N SER A 46 2.52 6.63 8.98
CA SER A 46 2.05 5.24 9.17
C SER A 46 2.88 4.45 10.18
N SER A 47 4.17 4.77 10.28
CA SER A 47 5.11 4.13 11.20
C SER A 47 5.00 4.64 12.64
N ILE A 48 4.40 5.82 12.82
CA ILE A 48 4.26 6.50 14.12
C ILE A 48 2.86 6.28 14.70
N SER A 49 1.80 6.50 13.91
CA SER A 49 0.41 6.33 14.34
C SER A 49 -0.50 5.98 13.17
N LEU A 50 -0.80 4.69 13.03
CA LEU A 50 -1.68 4.19 11.98
C LEU A 50 -3.09 4.78 12.05
N GLN A 51 -3.63 4.97 13.26
CA GLN A 51 -4.96 5.56 13.44
C GLN A 51 -5.02 7.00 12.93
N PHE A 52 -4.00 7.80 13.24
CA PHE A 52 -3.94 9.18 12.77
C PHE A 52 -3.75 9.27 11.26
N THR A 53 -2.82 8.47 10.70
CA THR A 53 -2.61 8.37 9.26
C THR A 53 -3.89 7.97 8.53
N ARG A 54 -4.68 7.07 9.12
CA ARG A 54 -5.97 6.66 8.57
C ARG A 54 -6.97 7.78 8.50
N THR A 55 -7.10 8.58 9.55
CA THR A 55 -7.99 9.75 9.54
C THR A 55 -7.62 10.70 8.41
N ILE A 56 -6.34 10.98 8.19
CA ILE A 56 -5.90 11.85 7.08
C ILE A 56 -6.16 11.20 5.72
N PHE A 57 -5.89 9.90 5.60
CA PHE A 57 -6.13 9.14 4.38
C PHE A 57 -7.61 9.17 3.96
N ASP A 58 -8.52 8.90 4.89
CA ASP A 58 -9.96 8.85 4.64
C ASP A 58 -10.58 10.24 4.41
N ASN A 59 -10.06 11.28 5.06
CA ASN A 59 -10.56 12.67 4.93
C ASN A 59 -9.86 13.47 3.82
N SER A 60 -8.99 12.84 3.02
CA SER A 60 -8.31 13.51 1.92
C SER A 60 -9.30 13.92 0.83
N HIS A 61 -9.25 15.18 0.39
CA HIS A 61 -10.04 15.67 -0.74
C HIS A 61 -9.51 15.20 -2.11
N ILE A 62 -8.30 14.66 -2.15
CA ILE A 62 -7.64 14.15 -3.36
C ILE A 62 -7.48 12.63 -3.23
N ILE A 63 -7.63 11.91 -4.34
CA ILE A 63 -7.37 10.46 -4.38
C ILE A 63 -5.88 10.22 -4.07
N PRO A 64 -5.53 9.48 -3.00
CA PRO A 64 -4.13 9.19 -2.69
C PRO A 64 -3.46 8.34 -3.78
N SER A 65 -2.14 8.51 -3.94
CA SER A 65 -1.38 7.73 -4.91
C SER A 65 -1.42 6.23 -4.63
N ILE A 66 -1.13 5.41 -5.65
CA ILE A 66 -0.96 3.96 -5.50
C ILE A 66 0.09 3.63 -4.42
N PHE A 67 1.13 4.46 -4.29
CA PHE A 67 2.13 4.31 -3.24
C PHE A 67 1.55 4.51 -1.84
N ALA A 68 0.70 5.51 -1.65
CA ALA A 68 0.01 5.75 -0.38
C ALA A 68 -0.94 4.58 -0.03
N TRP A 69 -1.71 4.08 -1.00
CA TRP A 69 -2.54 2.89 -0.84
C TRP A 69 -1.72 1.66 -0.44
N ASN A 70 -0.62 1.40 -1.15
CA ASN A 70 0.29 0.29 -0.85
C ASN A 70 0.92 0.42 0.55
N THR A 71 1.23 1.64 0.98
CA THR A 71 1.71 1.92 2.35
C THR A 71 0.66 1.55 3.38
N MET A 72 -0.58 2.04 3.21
CA MET A 72 -1.68 1.74 4.13
C MET A 72 -1.96 0.23 4.20
N MET A 73 -2.10 -0.43 3.04
CA MET A 73 -2.36 -1.87 2.98
C MET A 73 -1.26 -2.70 3.67
N ARG A 74 0.00 -2.25 3.69
CA ARG A 74 1.11 -2.93 4.40
C ARG A 74 1.07 -2.72 5.90
N ALA A 75 0.59 -1.56 6.35
CA ALA A 75 0.56 -1.19 7.76
C ALA A 75 -0.61 -1.86 8.53
N TYR A 76 -1.63 -2.31 7.82
CA TYR A 76 -2.81 -2.95 8.41
C TYR A 76 -2.71 -4.47 8.57
N SER A 77 -3.58 -5.02 9.42
CA SER A 77 -3.83 -6.45 9.52
C SER A 77 -4.30 -7.03 8.17
N GLN A 78 -4.25 -8.35 8.02
CA GLN A 78 -4.67 -9.05 6.80
C GLN A 78 -6.11 -8.70 6.39
N VAL A 79 -7.05 -8.73 7.33
CA VAL A 79 -8.47 -8.44 7.07
C VAL A 79 -8.67 -6.98 6.66
N GLU A 80 -7.96 -6.06 7.32
CA GLU A 80 -8.08 -4.62 7.06
C GLU A 80 -7.41 -4.25 5.73
N SER A 81 -6.32 -4.91 5.39
CA SER A 81 -5.62 -4.80 4.11
C SER A 81 -6.53 -5.20 2.94
N LEU A 82 -7.33 -6.27 3.08
CA LEU A 82 -8.30 -6.68 2.06
C LEU A 82 -9.45 -5.67 1.93
N LYS A 83 -9.93 -5.09 3.03
CA LYS A 83 -10.96 -4.03 2.99
C LYS A 83 -10.43 -2.80 2.22
N LEU A 84 -9.20 -2.38 2.50
CA LEU A 84 -8.53 -1.32 1.76
C LEU A 84 -8.35 -1.68 0.29
N PHE A 85 -7.99 -2.92 -0.03
CA PHE A 85 -7.88 -3.36 -1.42
C PHE A 85 -9.22 -3.35 -2.15
N LYS A 86 -10.32 -3.69 -1.46
CA LYS A 86 -11.67 -3.58 -2.04
C LYS A 86 -11.99 -2.12 -2.37
N GLN A 87 -11.72 -1.18 -1.45
CA GLN A 87 -11.89 0.26 -1.69
C GLN A 87 -11.03 0.73 -2.86
N TYR A 88 -9.76 0.29 -2.92
CA TYR A 88 -8.83 0.55 -4.02
C TYR A 88 -9.41 0.13 -5.38
N GLN A 89 -10.08 -1.03 -5.45
CA GLN A 89 -10.73 -1.52 -6.67
C GLN A 89 -12.02 -0.75 -6.99
N GLU A 90 -12.81 -0.35 -5.98
CA GLU A 90 -14.05 0.43 -6.16
C GLU A 90 -13.78 1.80 -6.81
N ILE A 91 -12.65 2.44 -6.47
CA ILE A 91 -12.20 3.68 -7.12
C ILE A 91 -11.44 3.46 -8.45
N ARG A 92 -11.46 2.22 -8.96
CA ARG A 92 -10.89 1.81 -10.26
C ARG A 92 -9.38 2.05 -10.40
N LEU A 93 -8.63 2.07 -9.30
CA LEU A 93 -7.17 2.08 -9.38
C LEU A 93 -6.66 0.72 -9.85
N LYS A 94 -5.65 0.73 -10.72
CA LYS A 94 -5.04 -0.48 -11.29
C LYS A 94 -3.87 -0.93 -10.42
N PRO A 95 -3.91 -2.16 -9.87
CA PRO A 95 -2.81 -2.69 -9.08
C PRO A 95 -1.51 -2.70 -9.87
N ASP A 96 -0.40 -2.32 -9.23
CA ASP A 96 0.93 -2.36 -9.83
C ASP A 96 1.77 -3.53 -9.29
N ARG A 97 3.02 -3.61 -9.75
CA ARG A 97 4.01 -4.61 -9.30
C ARG A 97 4.27 -4.60 -7.79
N PHE A 98 3.90 -3.54 -7.07
CA PHE A 98 4.06 -3.41 -5.62
C PHE A 98 2.76 -3.68 -4.86
N THR A 99 1.60 -3.52 -5.51
CA THR A 99 0.28 -3.88 -4.98
C THR A 99 0.08 -5.39 -4.95
N PHE A 100 0.35 -6.09 -6.06
CA PHE A 100 0.13 -7.54 -6.16
C PHE A 100 0.81 -8.34 -5.03
N PRO A 101 2.10 -8.11 -4.69
CA PRO A 101 2.74 -8.83 -3.59
C PRO A 101 2.02 -8.68 -2.25
N ILE A 102 1.43 -7.51 -1.98
CA ILE A 102 0.72 -7.25 -0.71
C ILE A 102 -0.52 -8.15 -0.64
N VAL A 103 -1.38 -8.08 -1.66
CA VAL A 103 -2.66 -8.79 -1.67
C VAL A 103 -2.53 -10.29 -1.87
N LEU A 104 -1.52 -10.74 -2.65
CA LEU A 104 -1.20 -12.16 -2.80
C LEU A 104 -0.69 -12.77 -1.49
N LYS A 105 0.15 -12.04 -0.75
CA LYS A 105 0.63 -12.48 0.57
C LYS A 105 -0.54 -12.64 1.54
N VAL A 106 -1.46 -11.68 1.56
CA VAL A 106 -2.65 -11.76 2.41
C VAL A 106 -3.54 -12.93 1.99
N SER A 107 -3.82 -13.09 0.69
CA SER A 107 -4.59 -14.21 0.16
C SER A 107 -3.99 -15.57 0.54
N GLY A 108 -2.66 -15.69 0.47
CA GLY A 108 -1.92 -16.89 0.86
C GLY A 108 -2.05 -17.22 2.35
N HIS A 109 -1.89 -16.21 3.22
CA HIS A 109 -2.04 -16.38 4.67
C HIS A 109 -3.47 -16.72 5.09
N CYS A 110 -4.48 -16.14 4.43
CA CYS A 110 -5.89 -16.38 4.74
C CYS A 110 -6.47 -17.60 4.00
N LEU A 111 -5.66 -18.37 3.28
CA LEU A 111 -6.08 -19.55 2.50
C LEU A 111 -7.21 -19.26 1.49
N MET A 112 -7.25 -18.05 0.95
CA MET A 112 -8.31 -17.58 0.04
C MET A 112 -8.02 -18.01 -1.41
N ILE A 113 -8.19 -19.29 -1.72
CA ILE A 113 -7.80 -19.88 -3.02
C ILE A 113 -8.48 -19.17 -4.20
N GLY A 114 -9.79 -18.91 -4.14
CA GLY A 114 -10.54 -18.26 -5.22
C GLY A 114 -10.09 -16.82 -5.48
N THR A 115 -9.85 -16.06 -4.41
CA THR A 115 -9.29 -14.69 -4.50
C THR A 115 -7.87 -14.74 -5.05
N GLY A 116 -7.04 -15.68 -4.60
CA GLY A 116 -5.67 -15.87 -5.08
C GLY A 116 -5.60 -16.14 -6.58
N GLY A 117 -6.48 -17.01 -7.10
CA GLY A 117 -6.59 -17.27 -8.54
C GLY A 117 -7.02 -16.05 -9.35
N SER A 118 -7.96 -15.27 -8.83
CA SER A 118 -8.39 -13.99 -9.44
C SER A 118 -7.24 -12.97 -9.47
N LEU A 119 -6.49 -12.85 -8.36
CA LEU A 119 -5.34 -11.97 -8.25
C LEU A 119 -4.21 -12.39 -9.21
N HIS A 120 -3.93 -13.68 -9.33
CA HIS A 120 -2.96 -14.21 -10.31
C HIS A 120 -3.38 -13.83 -11.74
N SER A 121 -4.63 -14.12 -12.11
CA SER A 121 -5.16 -13.79 -13.45
C SER A 121 -5.06 -12.30 -13.74
N MET A 122 -5.37 -11.45 -12.75
CA MET A 122 -5.25 -10.01 -12.85
C MET A 122 -3.80 -9.54 -13.02
N ALA A 123 -2.84 -10.14 -12.29
CA ALA A 123 -1.42 -9.82 -12.43
C ALA A 123 -0.89 -10.11 -13.84
N VAL A 124 -1.25 -11.26 -14.40
CA VAL A 124 -0.88 -11.64 -15.77
C VAL A 124 -1.49 -10.68 -16.79
N LYS A 125 -2.79 -10.40 -16.68
CA LYS A 125 -3.50 -9.46 -17.57
C LYS A 125 -2.97 -8.03 -17.49
N SER A 126 -2.45 -7.62 -16.34
CA SER A 126 -1.81 -6.32 -16.12
C SER A 126 -0.34 -6.27 -16.59
N GLY A 127 0.18 -7.34 -17.21
CA GLY A 127 1.55 -7.38 -17.74
C GLY A 127 2.62 -7.70 -16.69
N PHE A 128 2.24 -8.16 -15.50
CA PHE A 128 3.17 -8.51 -14.42
C PHE A 128 3.45 -10.00 -14.28
N GLY A 129 3.02 -10.82 -15.25
CA GLY A 129 3.23 -12.28 -15.24
C GLY A 129 4.71 -12.71 -15.30
N LEU A 130 5.62 -11.82 -15.73
CA LEU A 130 7.07 -12.06 -15.74
C LEU A 130 7.81 -11.26 -14.65
N ASN A 131 7.09 -10.53 -13.80
CA ASN A 131 7.73 -9.76 -12.74
C ASN A 131 8.21 -10.70 -11.63
N LEU A 132 9.53 -10.78 -11.43
CA LEU A 132 10.16 -11.66 -10.44
C LEU A 132 9.56 -11.54 -9.04
N HIS A 133 9.26 -10.32 -8.58
CA HIS A 133 8.73 -10.11 -7.24
C HIS A 133 7.28 -10.60 -7.10
N VAL A 134 6.46 -10.36 -8.12
CA VAL A 134 5.08 -10.87 -8.20
C VAL A 134 5.09 -12.40 -8.26
N ASN A 135 5.92 -12.98 -9.12
CA ASN A 135 6.04 -14.43 -9.31
C ASN A 135 6.52 -15.15 -8.05
N ASN A 136 7.52 -14.61 -7.36
CA ASN A 136 7.95 -15.16 -6.07
C ASN A 136 6.83 -15.13 -5.03
N THR A 137 5.98 -14.11 -5.06
CA THR A 137 4.84 -14.02 -4.14
C THR A 137 3.71 -14.97 -4.53
N LEU A 138 3.44 -15.16 -5.83
CA LEU A 138 2.50 -16.16 -6.34
C LEU A 138 2.92 -17.57 -5.91
N LEU A 139 4.20 -17.90 -6.01
CA LEU A 139 4.73 -19.18 -5.56
C LEU A 139 4.45 -19.42 -4.08
N ARG A 140 4.74 -18.43 -3.23
CA ARG A 140 4.45 -18.50 -1.79
C ARG A 140 2.96 -18.64 -1.50
N MET A 141 2.11 -17.93 -2.23
CA MET A 141 0.66 -18.01 -2.10
C MET A 141 0.16 -19.44 -2.43
N TYR A 142 0.51 -19.97 -3.61
CA TYR A 142 0.12 -21.32 -4.01
C TYR A 142 0.74 -22.41 -3.13
N ALA A 143 1.94 -22.18 -2.58
CA ALA A 143 2.54 -23.04 -1.57
C ALA A 143 1.72 -23.06 -0.27
N GLY A 144 1.26 -21.90 0.20
CA GLY A 144 0.34 -21.80 1.33
C GLY A 144 -0.96 -22.57 1.13
N PHE A 145 -1.42 -22.67 -0.11
CA PHE A 145 -2.61 -23.47 -0.47
C PHE A 145 -2.32 -24.97 -0.71
N GLY A 146 -1.06 -25.42 -0.64
CA GLY A 146 -0.68 -26.80 -0.97
C GLY A 146 -0.83 -27.17 -2.44
N VAL A 147 -0.93 -26.19 -3.35
CA VAL A 147 -1.24 -26.42 -4.78
C VAL A 147 -0.28 -25.68 -5.72
N ILE A 148 1.02 -25.75 -5.41
CA ILE A 148 2.13 -25.12 -6.15
C ILE A 148 2.09 -25.40 -7.66
N ARG A 149 1.58 -26.55 -8.09
CA ARG A 149 1.42 -26.92 -9.51
C ARG A 149 0.59 -25.94 -10.34
N PHE A 150 -0.26 -25.12 -9.71
CA PHE A 150 -1.03 -24.06 -10.39
C PHE A 150 -0.27 -22.75 -10.53
N CYS A 151 0.92 -22.63 -9.92
CA CYS A 151 1.84 -21.52 -10.12
C CYS A 151 2.56 -21.67 -11.46
N LYS A 152 1.82 -21.52 -12.57
CA LYS A 152 2.39 -21.40 -13.92
C LYS A 152 2.35 -19.93 -14.31
N THR A 153 3.52 -19.29 -14.31
CA THR A 153 3.68 -17.92 -14.79
C THR A 153 3.75 -17.98 -16.31
N GLY A 154 2.75 -17.40 -16.99
CA GLY A 154 2.60 -17.53 -18.44
C GLY A 154 3.86 -17.17 -19.22
N VAL A 155 4.33 -18.14 -20.01
CA VAL A 155 5.07 -17.96 -21.26
C VAL A 155 4.29 -18.75 -22.31
#